data_AF-A0A1U7W652-F1
#
_entry.id   AF-A0A1U7W652-F1
#
_cell.length_a   1.000
_cell.length_b   1.000
_cell.length_c   1.000
_cell.angle_alpha   90.00
_cell.angle_beta   90.00
_cell.angle_gamma   90.00
#
_symmetry.space_group_name_H-M   'P 1'
#
loop_
_entity.id
_entity.type
_entity.pdbx_description
1 polymer ?
#
loop_
_entity_poly.entity_id
_entity_poly.type
_entity_poly.pdbx_seq_one_letter_code
_entity_poly.pdbx_strand_id
1 'polypeptide(L)'
;MTLTPEADEGGLPGDGAEVYFPGKDKIELADLYSFISSRPHGTTSSFAGSDDDALKLATLYFVESVLMGKRKNRNVSEQIMKIIDDDALCASFNWGSLAYETLLKLLKSCLKSNENDVEKEKEKEKEKDIDSYTLVGFPFAFCVWIMEVLPIFQEKQFVNFKEAGYPRMLCYSEMKSPQFDALCRKYFHNEKV
;
A
#
# COMPACT_ATOMS: atom_id res chain seq x y z
N MET A 1 -1.59 54.66 5.08
CA MET A 1 -1.82 53.84 3.87
C MET A 1 -1.38 52.44 4.24
N THR A 2 -2.37 51.58 4.37
CA THR A 2 -2.37 50.26 5.01
C THR A 2 -1.62 49.23 4.18
N LEU A 3 -0.75 48.48 4.85
CA LEU A 3 -0.15 47.23 4.36
C LEU A 3 -1.27 46.18 4.28
N THR A 4 -1.49 45.63 3.09
CA THR A 4 -2.30 44.43 2.87
C THR A 4 -1.48 43.20 3.31
N PRO A 5 -2.07 42.24 4.05
CA PRO A 5 -1.40 40.97 4.31
C PRO A 5 -1.46 40.09 3.06
N GLU A 6 -0.32 39.48 2.71
CA GLU A 6 -0.25 38.38 1.76
C GLU A 6 -1.16 37.24 2.25
N ALA A 7 -1.99 36.74 1.34
CA ALA A 7 -2.83 35.58 1.58
C ALA A 7 -1.94 34.33 1.55
N ASP A 8 -1.65 33.83 2.74
CA ASP A 8 -1.21 32.47 2.99
C ASP A 8 -2.43 31.54 2.81
N GLU A 9 -2.61 31.02 1.60
CA GLU A 9 -3.52 29.90 1.32
C GLU A 9 -2.69 28.69 0.89
N GLY A 10 -1.92 28.16 1.85
CA GLY A 10 -1.13 26.95 1.72
C GLY A 10 -1.54 25.91 2.75
N GLY A 11 -2.65 25.21 2.49
CA GLY A 11 -3.06 24.03 3.25
C GLY A 11 -4.44 23.57 2.82
N LEU A 12 -4.63 22.27 2.60
CA LEU A 12 -5.92 21.58 2.57
C LEU A 12 -6.47 21.57 4.01
N PRO A 13 -7.36 22.51 4.37
CA PRO A 13 -8.02 22.46 5.65
C PRO A 13 -9.02 21.28 5.59
N GLY A 14 -9.69 20.97 6.69
CA GLY A 14 -10.82 20.04 6.68
C GLY A 14 -11.91 20.33 5.61
N ASP A 15 -11.89 21.51 4.97
CA ASP A 15 -12.72 21.93 3.83
C ASP A 15 -12.18 21.55 2.43
N GLY A 16 -10.90 21.18 2.30
CA GLY A 16 -10.28 20.89 0.99
C GLY A 16 -10.88 19.66 0.30
N ALA A 17 -11.39 18.70 1.08
CA ALA A 17 -12.08 17.53 0.56
C ALA A 17 -13.38 17.89 -0.19
N GLU A 18 -14.11 18.93 0.24
CA GLU A 18 -15.36 19.35 -0.40
C GLU A 18 -15.12 19.99 -1.77
N VAL A 19 -13.98 20.68 -1.93
CA VAL A 19 -13.56 21.28 -3.21
C VAL A 19 -13.34 20.21 -4.28
N TYR A 20 -12.75 19.07 -3.90
CA TYR A 20 -12.42 17.99 -4.84
C TYR A 20 -13.52 16.92 -4.94
N PHE A 21 -14.27 16.71 -3.86
CA PHE A 21 -15.30 15.68 -3.75
C PHE A 21 -16.59 16.28 -3.15
N PRO A 22 -17.26 17.20 -3.88
CA PRO A 22 -18.41 17.92 -3.35
C PRO A 22 -19.55 16.96 -2.99
N GLY A 23 -20.13 17.17 -1.79
CA GLY A 23 -21.26 16.38 -1.29
C GLY A 23 -20.91 14.98 -0.79
N LYS A 24 -19.62 14.64 -0.67
CA LYS A 24 -19.18 13.35 -0.09
C LYS A 24 -18.66 13.53 1.33
N ASP A 25 -19.37 12.94 2.28
CA ASP A 25 -18.93 12.80 3.68
C ASP A 25 -17.72 11.85 3.81
N LYS A 26 -17.59 10.88 2.90
CA LYS A 26 -16.49 9.91 2.87
C LYS A 26 -16.00 9.70 1.45
N ILE A 27 -14.68 9.75 1.28
CA ILE A 27 -14.01 9.55 0.01
C ILE A 27 -13.52 8.11 -0.05
N GLU A 28 -14.02 7.33 -1.00
CA GLU A 28 -13.48 6.00 -1.27
C GLU A 28 -12.21 6.10 -2.12
N LEU A 29 -11.32 5.11 -1.99
CA LEU A 29 -10.11 5.05 -2.82
C LEU A 29 -10.43 4.95 -4.33
N ALA A 30 -11.59 4.38 -4.68
CA ALA A 30 -12.13 4.36 -6.05
C ALA A 30 -12.44 5.77 -6.57
N ASP A 31 -12.96 6.64 -5.71
CA ASP A 31 -13.27 8.03 -6.05
C ASP A 31 -11.99 8.80 -6.32
N LEU A 32 -11.00 8.64 -5.44
CA LEU A 32 -9.68 9.25 -5.61
C LEU A 32 -9.01 8.78 -6.90
N TYR A 33 -9.05 7.47 -7.19
CA TYR A 33 -8.51 6.91 -8.44
C TYR A 33 -9.21 7.49 -9.67
N SER A 34 -10.55 7.53 -9.66
CA SER A 34 -11.34 8.06 -10.78
C SER A 34 -11.05 9.54 -10.98
N PHE A 35 -10.94 10.31 -9.90
CA PHE A 35 -10.60 11.72 -9.93
C PHE A 35 -9.22 11.96 -10.59
N ILE A 36 -8.17 11.27 -10.13
CA ILE A 36 -6.82 11.36 -10.70
C ILE A 36 -6.80 10.89 -12.16
N SER A 37 -7.49 9.79 -12.49
CA SER A 37 -7.45 9.18 -13.83
C SER A 37 -8.30 9.91 -14.87
N SER A 38 -9.32 10.67 -14.44
CA SER A 38 -10.20 11.43 -15.33
C SER A 38 -9.53 12.64 -15.98
N ARG A 39 -8.30 12.98 -15.56
CA ARG A 39 -7.56 14.17 -15.98
C ARG A 39 -6.29 13.74 -16.72
N PRO A 40 -6.27 13.82 -18.08
CA PRO A 40 -5.11 13.38 -18.85
C PRO A 40 -3.89 14.29 -18.59
N HIS A 41 -2.71 13.68 -18.60
CA HIS A 41 -1.43 14.36 -18.46
C HIS A 41 -1.27 15.50 -19.48
N GLY A 42 -0.92 16.71 -19.02
CA GLY A 42 -0.44 17.78 -19.90
C GLY A 42 -1.27 19.07 -19.95
N THR A 43 -2.36 19.20 -19.21
CA THR A 43 -3.04 20.48 -19.02
C THR A 43 -3.11 20.84 -17.54
N THR A 44 -2.22 21.75 -17.14
CA THR A 44 -2.19 22.44 -15.84
C THR A 44 -3.51 23.12 -15.48
N SER A 45 -4.46 23.21 -16.42
CA SER A 45 -5.78 23.79 -16.23
C SER A 45 -6.86 22.79 -15.76
N SER A 46 -6.56 21.49 -15.61
CA SER A 46 -7.59 20.50 -15.25
C SER A 46 -7.66 20.16 -13.77
N PHE A 47 -6.64 20.51 -12.98
CA PHE A 47 -6.78 20.50 -11.53
C PHE A 47 -7.50 21.78 -11.11
N ALA A 48 -8.61 21.67 -10.39
CA ALA A 48 -9.25 22.83 -9.74
C ALA A 48 -8.38 23.40 -8.59
N GLY A 49 -7.14 22.91 -8.47
CA GLY A 49 -6.13 23.29 -7.49
C GLY A 49 -4.75 23.44 -8.16
N SER A 50 -3.75 23.73 -7.35
CA SER A 50 -2.37 23.91 -7.77
C SER A 50 -1.71 22.58 -8.17
N ASP A 51 -0.54 22.65 -8.83
CA ASP A 51 0.29 21.46 -9.07
C ASP A 51 0.66 20.73 -7.75
N ASP A 52 0.70 21.46 -6.63
CA ASP A 52 0.91 20.92 -5.29
C ASP A 52 -0.25 20.03 -4.84
N ASP A 53 -1.49 20.46 -5.05
CA ASP A 53 -2.68 19.66 -4.71
C ASP A 53 -2.73 18.35 -5.51
N ALA A 54 -2.30 18.40 -6.78
CA ALA A 54 -2.18 17.21 -7.60
C ALA A 54 -1.14 16.23 -7.04
N LEU A 55 0.00 16.74 -6.58
CA LEU A 55 1.03 15.93 -5.93
C LEU A 55 0.54 15.35 -4.60
N LYS A 56 -0.17 16.12 -3.78
CA LYS A 56 -0.76 15.67 -2.51
C LYS A 56 -1.79 14.57 -2.74
N LEU A 57 -2.70 14.73 -3.70
CA LEU A 57 -3.68 13.69 -4.03
C LEU A 57 -3.03 12.43 -4.64
N ALA A 58 -1.99 12.58 -5.46
CA ALA A 58 -1.22 11.44 -5.97
C ALA A 58 -0.48 10.70 -4.83
N THR A 59 0.12 11.44 -3.91
CA THR A 59 0.80 10.90 -2.72
C THR A 59 -0.20 10.17 -1.82
N LEU A 60 -1.38 10.76 -1.59
CA LEU A 60 -2.46 10.16 -0.82
C LEU A 60 -2.93 8.84 -1.44
N TYR A 61 -3.13 8.84 -2.76
CA TYR A 61 -3.48 7.63 -3.48
C TYR A 61 -2.40 6.56 -3.33
N PHE A 62 -1.12 6.93 -3.49
CA PHE A 62 0.00 6.00 -3.36
C PHE A 62 0.10 5.41 -1.95
N VAL A 63 0.03 6.24 -0.91
CA VAL A 63 0.08 5.77 0.48
C VAL A 63 -1.07 4.81 0.78
N GLU A 64 -2.30 5.17 0.41
CA GLU A 64 -3.47 4.36 0.76
C GLU A 64 -3.56 3.06 -0.06
N SER A 65 -3.27 3.12 -1.35
CA SER A 65 -3.34 1.95 -2.23
C SER A 65 -2.11 1.05 -2.10
N VAL A 66 -0.91 1.63 -2.16
CA VAL A 66 0.35 0.89 -2.20
C VAL A 66 0.85 0.62 -0.79
N LEU A 67 1.07 1.62 0.05
CA LEU A 67 1.65 1.34 1.37
C LEU A 67 0.68 0.60 2.29
N MET A 68 -0.58 1.04 2.33
CA MET A 68 -1.60 0.45 3.22
C MET A 68 -2.34 -0.73 2.58
N GLY A 69 -2.18 -0.97 1.28
CA GLY A 69 -2.83 -2.09 0.58
C GLY A 69 -4.36 -2.00 0.57
N LYS A 70 -4.94 -0.78 0.66
CA LYS A 70 -6.40 -0.64 0.73
C LYS A 70 -7.06 -1.05 -0.59
N ARG A 71 -8.22 -1.68 -0.47
CA ARG A 71 -9.11 -1.96 -1.62
C ARG A 71 -9.83 -0.69 -2.04
N LYS A 72 -10.24 -0.63 -3.30
CA LYS A 72 -10.91 0.53 -3.92
C LYS A 72 -12.15 1.00 -3.16
N ASN A 73 -12.90 0.09 -2.53
CA ASN A 73 -14.11 0.39 -1.76
C ASN A 73 -13.85 0.78 -0.29
N ARG A 74 -12.59 1.03 0.10
CA ARG A 74 -12.24 1.49 1.45
C ARG A 74 -12.08 3.01 1.44
N ASN A 75 -12.54 3.61 2.53
CA ASN A 75 -12.40 5.04 2.74
C ASN A 75 -10.93 5.42 2.94
N VAL A 76 -10.59 6.59 2.41
CA VAL A 76 -9.35 7.28 2.70
C VAL A 76 -9.35 7.71 4.17
N SER A 77 -8.19 7.57 4.83
CA SER A 77 -7.97 7.90 6.22
C SER A 77 -7.78 9.40 6.39
N GLU A 78 -8.62 10.03 7.21
CA GLU A 78 -8.47 11.43 7.58
C GLU A 78 -7.11 11.74 8.21
N GLN A 79 -6.54 10.79 8.98
CA GLN A 79 -5.23 10.98 9.57
C GLN A 79 -4.13 11.06 8.50
N ILE A 80 -4.24 10.22 7.45
CA ILE A 80 -3.28 10.23 6.34
C ILE A 80 -3.45 11.50 5.50
N MET A 81 -4.68 11.95 5.26
CA MET A 81 -4.95 13.22 4.58
C MET A 81 -4.29 14.39 5.31
N LYS A 82 -4.45 14.47 6.64
CA LYS A 82 -3.83 15.52 7.46
C LYS A 82 -2.30 15.48 7.44
N ILE A 83 -1.70 14.29 7.41
CA ILE A 83 -0.24 14.15 7.33
C ILE A 83 0.28 14.63 5.98
N ILE A 84 -0.43 14.29 4.89
CA ILE A 84 0.02 14.62 3.53
C ILE A 84 -0.17 16.09 3.20
N ASP A 85 -1.15 16.74 3.81
CA ASP A 85 -1.36 18.16 3.59
C ASP A 85 -0.24 19.05 4.17
N ASP A 86 0.33 18.65 5.30
CA ASP A 86 1.48 19.32 5.89
C ASP A 86 2.77 18.76 5.29
N ASP A 87 3.41 19.52 4.39
CA ASP A 87 4.62 19.08 3.67
C ASP A 87 5.77 18.69 4.60
N ALA A 88 5.97 19.42 5.70
CA ALA A 88 7.05 19.16 6.65
C ALA A 88 6.76 17.88 7.44
N LEU A 89 5.51 17.67 7.83
CA LEU A 89 5.08 16.44 8.48
C LEU A 89 5.15 15.26 7.52
N CYS A 90 4.65 15.39 6.29
CA CYS A 90 4.68 14.37 5.25
C CYS A 90 6.12 13.89 4.95
N ALA A 91 7.07 14.82 4.84
CA ALA A 91 8.46 14.53 4.56
C ALA A 91 9.20 13.86 5.74
N SER A 92 8.83 14.20 6.98
CA SER A 92 9.44 13.63 8.19
C SER A 92 8.72 12.40 8.73
N PHE A 93 7.51 12.09 8.23
CA PHE A 93 6.71 10.98 8.70
C PHE A 93 7.35 9.63 8.35
N ASN A 94 7.36 8.71 9.33
CA ASN A 94 7.94 7.39 9.15
C ASN A 94 6.95 6.42 8.46
N TRP A 95 6.78 6.61 7.15
CA TRP A 95 5.91 5.79 6.30
C TRP A 95 6.24 4.29 6.36
N GLY A 96 7.53 3.96 6.47
CA GLY A 96 7.99 2.57 6.56
C GLY A 96 7.52 1.88 7.84
N SER A 97 7.63 2.55 8.99
CA SER A 97 7.11 2.03 10.26
C SER A 97 5.60 1.83 10.23
N LEU A 98 4.84 2.80 9.71
CA LEU A 98 3.39 2.67 9.59
C LEU A 98 2.99 1.46 8.72
N ALA A 99 3.64 1.29 7.56
CA ALA A 99 3.37 0.18 6.67
C ALA A 99 3.75 -1.18 7.31
N TYR A 100 4.89 -1.24 7.98
CA TYR A 100 5.35 -2.46 8.67
C TYR A 100 4.44 -2.84 9.85
N GLU A 101 4.04 -1.89 10.69
CA GLU A 101 3.11 -2.15 11.80
C GLU A 101 1.75 -2.61 11.30
N THR A 102 1.26 -2.01 10.22
CA THR A 102 0.01 -2.41 9.57
C THR A 102 0.10 -3.85 9.05
N LEU A 103 1.18 -4.18 8.34
CA LEU A 103 1.45 -5.56 7.88
C LEU A 103 1.51 -6.54 9.06
N LEU A 104 2.25 -6.21 10.11
CA LEU A 104 2.41 -7.08 11.28
C LEU A 104 1.07 -7.32 11.99
N LYS A 105 0.22 -6.30 12.09
CA LYS A 105 -1.13 -6.42 12.66
C LYS A 105 -2.02 -7.34 11.82
N LEU A 106 -1.98 -7.21 10.50
CA LEU A 106 -2.74 -8.08 9.58
C LEU A 106 -2.27 -9.53 9.68
N LEU A 107 -0.95 -9.77 9.66
CA LEU A 107 -0.37 -11.12 9.82
C LEU A 107 -0.75 -11.74 11.16
N LYS A 108 -0.61 -11.00 12.26
CA LYS A 108 -1.04 -11.46 13.59
C LYS A 108 -2.53 -11.81 13.62
N SER A 109 -3.37 -11.05 12.92
CA SER A 109 -4.80 -11.35 12.84
C SER A 109 -5.07 -12.65 12.07
N CYS A 110 -4.37 -12.91 10.98
CA CYS A 110 -4.48 -14.15 10.22
C CYS A 110 -4.03 -15.37 11.04
N LEU A 111 -2.97 -15.23 11.83
CA LEU A 111 -2.44 -16.31 12.67
C LEU A 111 -3.30 -16.59 13.92
N LYS A 112 -4.14 -15.64 14.32
CA LYS A 112 -5.03 -15.75 15.50
C LYS A 112 -6.37 -16.42 15.19
N SER A 113 -6.52 -17.14 14.07
CA SER A 113 -7.75 -17.92 13.80
C SER A 113 -8.06 -18.78 15.03
N ASN A 114 -9.20 -18.50 15.66
CA ASN A 114 -9.56 -19.14 16.92
C ASN A 114 -9.72 -20.65 16.69
N GLU A 115 -9.38 -21.46 17.70
CA GLU A 115 -9.53 -22.93 17.66
C GLU A 115 -10.95 -23.38 17.25
N ASN A 116 -11.95 -22.51 17.40
CA ASN A 116 -13.35 -22.74 17.03
C ASN A 116 -13.66 -22.60 15.52
N ASP A 117 -12.82 -21.91 14.74
CA ASP A 117 -13.02 -21.75 13.29
C ASP A 117 -12.43 -22.94 12.50
N VAL A 118 -11.42 -23.60 13.10
CA VAL A 118 -10.74 -24.78 12.53
C VAL A 118 -11.70 -25.97 12.39
N GLU A 119 -12.70 -26.10 13.26
CA GLU A 119 -13.70 -27.17 13.17
C GLU A 119 -14.72 -26.94 12.04
N LYS A 120 -15.06 -25.69 11.71
CA LYS A 120 -15.98 -25.37 10.60
C LYS A 120 -15.31 -25.42 9.23
N GLU A 121 -13.99 -25.25 9.16
CA GLU A 121 -13.24 -25.32 7.90
C GLU A 121 -12.88 -26.76 7.51
N LYS A 122 -12.78 -27.70 8.47
CA LYS A 122 -12.51 -29.13 8.20
C LYS A 122 -13.63 -29.84 7.44
N GLU A 123 -14.87 -29.34 7.49
CA GLU A 123 -15.98 -29.89 6.69
C GLU A 123 -15.96 -29.40 5.23
N LYS A 124 -15.24 -28.31 4.91
CA LYS A 124 -15.09 -27.76 3.55
C LYS A 124 -13.77 -28.16 2.86
N GLU A 125 -13.04 -29.11 3.43
CA GLU A 125 -11.69 -29.49 2.98
C GLU A 125 -11.61 -30.42 1.76
N LYS A 126 -12.74 -30.74 1.10
CA LYS A 126 -12.71 -31.62 -0.08
C LYS A 126 -12.49 -30.91 -1.42
N GLU A 127 -12.33 -29.59 -1.42
CA GLU A 127 -12.02 -28.82 -2.63
C GLU A 127 -11.25 -27.55 -2.26
N LYS A 128 -10.10 -27.70 -1.59
CA LYS A 128 -9.19 -26.56 -1.36
C LYS A 128 -8.42 -26.27 -2.65
N ASP A 129 -9.07 -25.53 -3.55
CA ASP A 129 -8.34 -24.58 -4.39
C ASP A 129 -7.40 -23.81 -3.45
N ILE A 130 -6.10 -23.81 -3.74
CA ILE A 130 -5.10 -23.11 -2.92
C ILE A 130 -5.58 -21.66 -2.80
N ASP A 131 -5.98 -21.22 -1.61
CA ASP A 131 -6.41 -19.85 -1.36
C ASP A 131 -5.35 -18.89 -1.90
N SER A 132 -5.63 -18.32 -3.06
CA SER A 132 -4.70 -17.44 -3.76
C SER A 132 -4.75 -16.07 -3.08
N TYR A 133 -3.90 -15.87 -2.08
CA TYR A 133 -3.74 -14.55 -1.49
C TYR A 133 -3.01 -13.65 -2.48
N THR A 134 -3.71 -12.63 -2.99
CA THR A 134 -3.07 -11.57 -3.76
C THR A 134 -2.38 -10.62 -2.77
N LEU A 135 -1.06 -10.76 -2.62
CA LEU A 135 -0.24 -9.77 -1.92
C LEU A 135 -0.21 -8.50 -2.75
N VAL A 136 -0.84 -7.44 -2.26
CA VAL A 136 -0.84 -6.12 -2.89
C VAL A 136 -0.15 -5.11 -1.98
N GLY A 137 0.48 -4.10 -2.58
CA GLY A 137 1.06 -3.00 -1.84
C GLY A 137 2.37 -3.33 -1.12
N PHE A 138 2.57 -2.75 0.07
CA PHE A 138 3.77 -2.94 0.89
C PHE A 138 4.11 -4.42 1.16
N PRO A 139 3.17 -5.33 1.49
CA PRO A 139 3.46 -6.75 1.62
C PRO A 139 4.20 -7.34 0.40
N PHE A 140 3.81 -6.94 -0.82
CA PHE A 140 4.48 -7.40 -2.04
C PHE A 140 5.91 -6.86 -2.14
N ALA A 141 6.09 -5.56 -1.91
CA ALA A 141 7.42 -4.93 -1.91
C ALA A 141 8.34 -5.56 -0.84
N PHE A 142 7.81 -5.85 0.34
CA PHE A 142 8.52 -6.51 1.43
C PHE A 142 8.91 -7.96 1.07
N CYS A 143 8.03 -8.71 0.41
CA CYS A 143 8.34 -10.04 -0.10
C CYS A 143 9.46 -10.02 -1.15
N VAL A 144 9.41 -9.11 -2.13
CA VAL A 144 10.49 -8.91 -3.11
C VAL A 144 11.80 -8.64 -2.40
N TRP A 145 11.80 -7.72 -1.43
CA TRP A 145 12.99 -7.37 -0.69
C TRP A 145 13.60 -8.57 0.07
N ILE A 146 12.78 -9.38 0.76
CA ILE A 146 13.26 -10.62 1.42
C ILE A 146 13.90 -11.57 0.40
N MET A 147 13.30 -11.73 -0.77
CA MET A 147 13.82 -12.58 -1.84
C MET A 147 15.12 -12.04 -2.44
N GLU A 148 15.34 -10.73 -2.44
CA GLU A 148 16.59 -10.12 -2.88
C GLU A 148 17.70 -10.24 -1.82
N VAL A 149 17.36 -10.08 -0.54
CA VAL A 149 18.32 -10.07 0.57
C VAL A 149 18.84 -11.47 0.88
N LEU A 150 18.00 -12.49 0.75
CA LEU A 150 18.35 -13.86 1.10
C LEU A 150 18.88 -14.61 -0.13
N PRO A 151 20.19 -14.97 -0.20
CA PRO A 151 20.82 -15.53 -1.41
C PRO A 151 20.16 -16.79 -1.94
N ILE A 152 19.59 -17.60 -1.04
CA ILE A 152 18.82 -18.80 -1.36
C ILE A 152 17.74 -18.56 -2.42
N PHE A 153 17.04 -17.41 -2.38
CA PHE A 153 15.94 -17.14 -3.30
C PHE A 153 16.44 -16.83 -4.71
N GLN A 154 17.64 -16.24 -4.82
CA GLN A 154 18.32 -15.96 -6.08
C GLN A 154 18.96 -17.22 -6.67
N GLU A 155 19.74 -17.95 -5.87
CA GLU A 155 20.47 -19.16 -6.30
C GLU A 155 19.57 -20.25 -6.86
N LYS A 156 18.35 -20.36 -6.33
CA LYS A 156 17.39 -21.40 -6.70
C LYS A 156 16.34 -20.93 -7.69
N GLN A 157 16.48 -19.72 -8.22
CA GLN A 157 15.55 -19.13 -9.19
C GLN A 157 14.09 -19.26 -8.72
N PHE A 158 13.84 -18.87 -7.47
CA PHE A 158 12.48 -18.79 -6.94
C PHE A 158 11.69 -17.63 -7.55
N VAL A 159 12.40 -16.67 -8.14
CA VAL A 159 11.82 -15.53 -8.84
C VAL A 159 12.56 -15.32 -10.15
N ASN A 160 11.83 -14.90 -11.18
CA ASN A 160 12.41 -14.46 -12.43
C ASN A 160 12.52 -12.95 -12.40
N PHE A 161 13.74 -12.43 -12.54
CA PHE A 161 13.97 -11.01 -12.73
C PHE A 161 14.09 -10.72 -14.23
N LYS A 162 13.22 -9.85 -14.73
CA LYS A 162 13.31 -9.29 -16.08
C LYS A 162 13.20 -7.79 -15.95
N GLU A 163 14.27 -7.09 -16.32
CA GLU A 163 14.30 -5.64 -16.32
C GLU A 163 13.25 -5.10 -17.31
N ALA A 164 12.10 -4.70 -16.77
CA ALA A 164 10.92 -4.25 -17.50
C ALA A 164 10.60 -2.77 -17.25
N GLY A 165 11.35 -2.12 -16.34
CA GLY A 165 11.22 -0.69 -16.03
C GLY A 165 11.17 -0.42 -14.52
N TYR A 166 10.74 0.79 -14.18
CA TYR A 166 10.57 1.23 -12.80
C TYR A 166 9.09 1.20 -12.41
N PRO A 167 8.77 0.85 -11.14
CA PRO A 167 9.70 0.48 -10.07
C PRO A 167 10.22 -0.97 -10.16
N ARG A 168 11.48 -1.19 -9.74
CA ARG A 168 12.21 -2.47 -9.81
C ARG A 168 11.45 -3.68 -9.27
N MET A 169 10.63 -3.50 -8.23
CA MET A 169 9.80 -4.58 -7.67
C MET A 169 8.84 -5.20 -8.69
N LEU A 170 8.46 -4.48 -9.76
CA LEU A 170 7.62 -4.98 -10.84
C LEU A 170 8.40 -5.77 -11.90
N CYS A 171 9.73 -5.80 -11.82
CA CYS A 171 10.57 -6.62 -12.69
C CYS A 171 10.63 -8.10 -12.22
N TYR A 172 10.00 -8.44 -11.09
CA TYR A 172 9.94 -9.79 -10.56
C TYR A 172 8.64 -10.48 -10.97
N SER A 173 8.75 -11.65 -11.59
CA SER A 173 7.64 -12.52 -11.98
C SER A 173 7.84 -13.96 -11.48
N GLU A 174 6.77 -14.76 -11.60
CA GLU A 174 6.80 -16.20 -11.31
C GLU A 174 7.37 -16.53 -9.92
N MET A 175 6.93 -15.77 -8.90
CA MET A 175 7.31 -16.02 -7.52
C MET A 175 6.84 -17.41 -7.10
N LYS A 176 7.75 -18.37 -7.16
CA LYS A 176 7.53 -19.72 -6.65
C LYS A 176 7.38 -19.61 -5.13
N SER A 177 6.38 -20.29 -4.59
CA SER A 177 6.17 -20.39 -3.15
C SER A 177 6.86 -21.65 -2.63
N PRO A 178 8.11 -21.56 -2.11
CA PRO A 178 8.73 -22.69 -1.45
C PRO A 178 7.94 -23.05 -0.20
N GLN A 179 7.70 -24.35 -0.01
CA GLN A 179 7.13 -24.83 1.23
C GLN A 179 8.06 -24.51 2.40
N PHE A 180 7.48 -23.98 3.49
CA PHE A 180 8.19 -23.62 4.71
C PHE A 180 9.10 -24.76 5.21
N ASP A 181 8.54 -25.98 5.29
CA ASP A 181 9.30 -27.15 5.71
C ASP A 181 10.51 -27.46 4.82
N ALA A 182 10.38 -27.23 3.51
CA ALA A 182 11.48 -27.42 2.57
C ALA A 182 12.56 -26.35 2.77
N LEU A 183 12.18 -25.11 3.08
CA LEU A 183 13.11 -24.05 3.46
C LEU A 183 13.86 -24.40 4.75
N CYS A 184 13.13 -24.79 5.80
CA CYS A 184 13.70 -25.14 7.10
C CYS A 184 14.64 -26.34 7.03
N ARG A 185 14.21 -27.43 6.38
CA ARG A 185 15.02 -28.66 6.28
C ARG A 185 16.27 -28.48 5.43
N LYS A 186 16.17 -27.78 4.31
CA LYS A 186 17.27 -27.73 3.33
C LYS A 186 18.21 -26.56 3.53
N TYR A 187 17.77 -25.49 4.20
CA TYR A 187 18.51 -24.23 4.19
C TYR A 187 18.61 -23.58 5.57
N PHE A 188 17.51 -23.43 6.31
CA PHE A 188 17.56 -22.75 7.61
C PHE A 188 18.00 -23.62 8.79
N HIS A 189 18.45 -24.87 8.55
CA HIS A 189 19.00 -25.81 9.53
C HIS A 189 18.56 -25.52 10.97
N ASN A 190 17.46 -26.15 11.41
CA ASN A 190 17.06 -26.13 12.82
C ASN A 190 18.21 -26.70 13.69
N GLU A 191 19.13 -25.84 14.13
CA GLU A 191 19.66 -25.99 15.48
C GLU A 191 18.50 -25.61 16.39
N LYS A 192 17.93 -26.64 17.02
CA LYS A 192 16.88 -26.51 18.01
C LYS A 192 17.26 -25.40 19.00
N VAL A 193 16.45 -24.35 19.06
CA VAL A 193 16.36 -23.44 20.21
C VAL A 193 15.76 -24.21 21.38
#